data_AF-A0A9N9R8G2-F1
#
_entry.id   AF-A0A9N9R8G2-F1
#
_cell.length_a   1.000
_cell.length_b   1.000
_cell.length_c   1.000
_cell.angle_alpha   90.00
_cell.angle_beta   90.00
_cell.angle_gamma   90.00
#
_symmetry.space_group_name_H-M   'P 1'
#
loop_
_entity.id
_entity.type
_entity.pdbx_description
1 polymer ?
#
loop_
_entity_poly.entity_id
_entity_poly.type
_entity_poly.pdbx_seq_one_letter_code
_entity_poly.pdbx_strand_id
1 'polypeptide(L)'
;MRYAYPLHPARAPRVMWDSSCGPIPEGTRQETEVYPLKLSDVPLMEGDARDRPGGHTPRGSPPFRAALKRAAVEPVHVLATTWSPPLWMKTDQQYGGKSELKEEYYQTYADYHIKFIKQYASYGIPIWGITTTNEPINGMIDFVQFNSLGWSPLKQGKWIAENLGPSIRRSSFPNVKILALDDQRSTLPWWFNGLLSFVPEALQFIDGVALHFYSDKFIPADILSLVYDKYPDKFLLATEACEGVSDKDGQFVLLGSWDRAVSYITDIMEDLNHNVVGWIDWNLCLNSQGGPNWVNNFVDSAVIVFPEKKEFVKQPMYYALGHFSKFLPRGSQRIKVTEKSLPRSPPVQNVAFLTPQNTVVVVLYNEGEATNVSIRLGWKKAFVPMEPKSVDKYLFDIDKIEMGLPQSIKLANEKNIEKRSTIDGYIDELTQKNVCRHGTYNLLLYRFLKSLKNENTQKIHNK
;
A
#
# COMPACT_ATOMS: atom_id res chain seq x y z
N MET A 1 -12.90 8.68 -3.62
CA MET A 1 -13.75 9.48 -4.53
C MET A 1 -12.90 10.59 -5.09
N ARG A 2 -12.62 10.56 -6.38
CA ARG A 2 -11.91 11.62 -7.08
C ARG A 2 -12.94 12.41 -7.89
N TYR A 3 -12.91 13.73 -7.79
CA TYR A 3 -13.82 14.62 -8.50
C TYR A 3 -13.04 15.31 -9.62
N ALA A 4 -13.42 15.09 -10.88
CA ALA A 4 -13.05 15.98 -11.97
C ALA A 4 -14.25 16.90 -12.23
N TYR A 5 -14.10 18.21 -12.00
CA TYR A 5 -15.08 19.20 -12.44
C TYR A 5 -14.86 19.50 -13.93
N PRO A 6 -15.91 19.54 -14.77
CA PRO A 6 -15.82 20.12 -16.10
C PRO A 6 -15.78 21.65 -16.00
N LEU A 7 -14.71 22.27 -16.51
CA LEU A 7 -14.53 23.72 -16.54
C LEU A 7 -15.20 24.32 -17.79
N HIS A 8 -16.45 24.80 -17.67
CA HIS A 8 -16.95 25.89 -18.53
C HIS A 8 -18.09 26.69 -17.84
N PRO A 9 -17.98 28.04 -17.68
CA PRO A 9 -18.91 28.82 -16.84
C PRO A 9 -20.34 29.03 -17.41
N ALA A 10 -20.69 28.45 -18.56
CA ALA A 10 -21.92 28.81 -19.28
C ALA A 10 -22.83 27.63 -19.64
N ARG A 11 -22.40 26.38 -19.43
CA ARG A 11 -23.20 25.18 -19.73
C ARG A 11 -22.84 24.00 -18.81
N ALA A 12 -22.74 24.22 -17.50
CA ALA A 12 -22.69 23.11 -16.56
C ALA A 12 -24.09 22.45 -16.51
N PRO A 13 -24.30 21.21 -16.98
CA PRO A 13 -25.44 20.45 -16.52
C PRO A 13 -25.28 20.29 -15.01
N ARG A 14 -26.32 20.66 -14.26
CA ARG A 14 -26.38 20.44 -12.82
C ARG A 14 -26.13 18.96 -12.56
N VAL A 15 -24.93 18.57 -12.16
CA VAL A 15 -24.70 17.26 -11.55
C VAL A 15 -25.29 17.36 -10.16
N MET A 16 -26.60 17.13 -10.11
CA MET A 16 -27.31 16.86 -8.87
C MET A 16 -26.64 15.65 -8.24
N TRP A 17 -26.18 15.83 -7.01
CA TRP A 17 -26.35 14.78 -6.01
C TRP A 17 -27.87 14.57 -5.89
N ASP A 18 -28.44 13.72 -6.74
CA ASP A 18 -29.75 13.18 -6.41
C ASP A 18 -29.54 12.17 -5.28
N SER A 19 -30.27 12.44 -4.22
CA SER A 19 -30.52 11.64 -3.02
C SER A 19 -31.08 10.23 -3.28
N SER A 20 -30.82 9.62 -4.44
CA SER A 20 -31.34 8.30 -4.81
C SER A 20 -30.55 7.12 -4.23
N CYS A 21 -29.40 7.36 -3.58
CA CYS A 21 -28.86 6.42 -2.59
C CYS A 21 -29.67 6.57 -1.29
N GLY A 22 -30.83 5.92 -1.25
CA GLY A 22 -31.63 5.78 -0.04
C GLY A 22 -30.84 5.15 1.11
N PRO A 23 -31.34 5.24 2.35
CA PRO A 23 -30.72 4.58 3.49
C PRO A 23 -30.52 3.09 3.18
N ILE A 24 -29.30 2.59 3.41
CA ILE A 24 -29.00 1.16 3.42
C ILE A 24 -29.93 0.55 4.50
N PRO A 25 -30.73 -0.48 4.20
CA PRO A 25 -31.68 -1.04 5.16
C PRO A 25 -30.99 -1.46 6.46
N GLU A 26 -31.54 -1.03 7.60
CA GLU A 26 -31.16 -1.51 8.92
C GLU A 26 -31.41 -3.02 9.01
N GLY A 27 -30.34 -3.82 8.96
CA GLY A 27 -30.44 -5.28 9.03
C GLY A 27 -29.23 -6.05 8.54
N THR A 28 -28.34 -5.45 7.76
CA THR A 28 -27.05 -6.05 7.40
C THR A 28 -25.99 -5.63 8.41
N ARG A 29 -25.41 -6.61 9.13
CA ARG A 29 -24.17 -6.38 9.89
C ARG A 29 -23.18 -5.68 8.95
N GLN A 30 -22.74 -4.47 9.30
CA GLN A 30 -21.70 -3.76 8.58
C GLN A 30 -20.43 -4.61 8.60
N GLU A 31 -20.14 -5.24 7.46
CA GLU A 31 -18.81 -5.75 7.17
C GLU A 31 -17.94 -4.53 6.86
N THR A 32 -17.17 -4.06 7.83
CA THR A 32 -16.26 -2.94 7.62
C THR A 32 -15.02 -3.39 6.85
N GLU A 33 -15.03 -3.12 5.55
CA GLU A 33 -13.83 -3.16 4.72
C GLU A 33 -13.20 -1.76 4.72
N VAL A 34 -11.98 -1.64 5.26
CA VAL A 34 -11.27 -0.36 5.30
C VAL A 34 -10.40 -0.27 4.06
N TYR A 35 -10.84 0.50 3.07
CA TYR A 35 -10.03 0.82 1.90
C TYR A 35 -9.20 2.08 2.17
N PRO A 36 -7.89 2.07 1.90
CA PRO A 36 -7.12 3.31 1.86
C PRO A 36 -7.67 4.23 0.76
N LEU A 37 -7.67 5.54 1.00
CA LEU A 37 -8.27 6.51 0.08
C LEU A 37 -7.25 7.54 -0.36
N LYS A 38 -7.04 7.64 -1.67
CA LYS A 38 -6.31 8.74 -2.32
C LYS A 38 -7.31 9.76 -2.85
N LEU A 39 -7.22 10.99 -2.33
CA LEU A 39 -7.93 12.15 -2.84
C LEU A 39 -7.13 12.79 -3.97
N SER A 40 -7.85 13.14 -5.02
CA SER A 40 -7.36 13.98 -6.09
C SER A 40 -7.92 15.36 -6.00
N ASP A 41 -7.12 16.35 -6.38
CA ASP A 41 -7.51 17.74 -6.53
C ASP A 41 -9.00 17.89 -6.85
N VAL A 42 -9.76 18.21 -5.81
CA VAL A 42 -10.91 19.07 -5.96
C VAL A 42 -10.27 20.45 -6.02
N PRO A 43 -10.36 21.20 -7.14
CA PRO A 43 -10.00 22.60 -7.10
C PRO A 43 -10.73 23.20 -5.90
N LEU A 44 -10.01 23.84 -4.98
CA LEU A 44 -10.65 24.80 -4.10
C LEU A 44 -11.32 25.77 -5.08
N MET A 45 -12.65 25.67 -5.24
CA MET A 45 -13.43 26.53 -6.11
C MET A 45 -12.87 27.95 -5.94
N GLU A 46 -12.38 28.53 -7.03
CA GLU A 46 -11.84 29.89 -7.06
C GLU A 46 -12.92 30.86 -6.57
N GLY A 47 -13.02 31.02 -5.25
CA GLY A 47 -13.32 32.29 -4.65
C GLY A 47 -12.01 33.07 -4.70
N ASP A 48 -11.82 33.79 -5.80
CA ASP A 48 -10.96 34.95 -5.99
C ASP A 48 -9.96 35.15 -4.83
N ALA A 49 -8.68 34.84 -5.06
CA ALA A 49 -7.58 35.25 -4.19
C ALA A 49 -7.35 36.78 -4.24
N ARG A 50 -8.43 37.54 -4.31
CA ARG A 50 -8.56 38.96 -4.03
C ARG A 50 -9.62 39.07 -2.94
N ASP A 51 -9.22 39.55 -1.78
CA ASP A 51 -10.13 40.02 -0.75
C ASP A 51 -11.24 40.87 -1.37
N ARG A 52 -12.43 40.29 -1.53
CA ARG A 52 -13.68 41.02 -1.69
C ARG A 52 -14.63 40.57 -0.57
N PRO A 53 -15.03 41.47 0.33
CA PRO A 53 -16.01 41.13 1.35
C PRO A 53 -17.38 40.95 0.66
N GLY A 54 -17.82 39.70 0.48
CA GLY A 54 -19.18 39.41 -0.02
C GLY A 54 -19.41 38.13 -0.82
N GLY A 55 -18.39 37.32 -1.14
CA GLY A 55 -18.57 36.07 -1.91
C GLY A 55 -19.10 34.91 -1.06
N HIS A 56 -20.27 34.36 -1.41
CA HIS A 56 -20.90 33.24 -0.71
C HIS A 56 -20.04 31.95 -0.76
N THR A 57 -19.58 31.48 0.40
CA THR A 57 -19.02 30.15 0.59
C THR A 57 -20.14 29.09 0.56
N PRO A 58 -19.99 27.96 -0.16
CA PRO A 58 -20.95 26.86 -0.08
C PRO A 58 -21.00 26.30 1.36
N ARG A 59 -22.14 26.46 2.04
CA ARG A 59 -22.37 26.04 3.45
C ARG A 59 -22.62 24.54 3.61
N GLY A 60 -21.83 23.67 2.99
CA GLY A 60 -21.95 22.21 3.13
C GLY A 60 -20.65 21.56 3.53
N SER A 61 -20.67 20.65 4.51
CA SER A 61 -19.56 19.70 4.68
C SER A 61 -19.37 18.94 3.37
N PRO A 62 -18.13 18.67 2.92
CA PRO A 62 -17.90 17.88 1.72
C PRO A 62 -18.70 16.57 1.81
N PRO A 63 -19.46 16.16 0.77
CA PRO A 63 -20.21 14.89 0.78
C PRO A 63 -19.31 13.69 1.16
N PHE A 64 -18.01 13.82 0.91
CA PHE A 64 -16.95 12.92 1.32
C PHE A 64 -16.88 12.65 2.84
N ARG A 65 -17.12 13.62 3.72
CA ARG A 65 -17.04 13.41 5.19
C ARG A 65 -18.09 12.40 5.68
N ALA A 66 -19.32 12.55 5.21
CA ALA A 66 -20.42 11.67 5.59
C ALA A 66 -20.19 10.26 5.05
N ALA A 67 -19.66 10.12 3.83
CA ALA A 67 -19.28 8.85 3.25
C ALA A 67 -18.19 8.15 4.09
N LEU A 68 -17.12 8.86 4.45
CA LEU A 68 -16.04 8.32 5.29
C LEU A 68 -16.56 7.75 6.61
N LYS A 69 -17.40 8.53 7.33
CA LYS A 69 -17.97 8.11 8.61
C LYS A 69 -18.89 6.89 8.51
N ARG A 70 -19.53 6.67 7.35
CA ARG A 70 -20.40 5.51 7.12
C ARG A 70 -19.62 4.27 6.66
N ALA A 71 -18.49 4.48 5.97
CA ALA A 71 -17.75 3.41 5.31
C ALA A 71 -16.84 2.61 6.25
N ALA A 72 -16.34 3.21 7.33
CA ALA A 72 -15.37 2.57 8.20
C ALA A 72 -15.66 2.80 9.69
N VAL A 73 -15.46 1.76 10.49
CA VAL A 73 -15.48 1.81 11.97
C VAL A 73 -14.11 2.27 12.50
N GLU A 74 -13.02 1.91 11.81
CA GLU A 74 -11.68 2.37 12.12
C GLU A 74 -11.34 3.71 11.43
N PRO A 75 -10.48 4.56 12.01
CA PRO A 75 -10.07 5.82 11.38
C PRO A 75 -9.44 5.57 10.00
N VAL A 76 -9.92 6.19 8.93
CA VAL A 76 -9.34 6.00 7.58
C VAL A 76 -8.12 6.91 7.39
N HIS A 77 -7.02 6.38 6.85
CA HIS A 77 -5.91 7.22 6.38
C HIS A 77 -6.27 7.83 5.03
N VAL A 78 -6.27 9.16 4.97
CA VAL A 78 -6.50 9.91 3.74
C VAL A 78 -5.16 10.37 3.19
N LEU A 79 -4.78 9.84 2.03
CA LEU A 79 -3.67 10.32 1.22
C LEU A 79 -4.21 11.35 0.22
N ALA A 80 -3.49 12.44 -0.05
CA ALA A 80 -3.85 13.39 -1.09
C ALA A 80 -2.70 13.57 -2.09
N THR A 81 -3.02 13.90 -3.33
CA THR A 81 -2.02 14.29 -4.33
C THR A 81 -2.59 15.37 -5.23
N THR A 82 -1.71 16.12 -5.88
CA THR A 82 -2.05 17.17 -6.82
C THR A 82 -1.72 16.75 -8.26
N TRP A 83 -2.64 16.93 -9.20
CA TRP A 83 -2.35 16.79 -10.64
C TRP A 83 -1.77 18.07 -11.21
N SER A 84 -2.27 19.22 -10.76
CA SER A 84 -1.85 20.49 -11.36
C SER A 84 -2.03 21.67 -10.39
N PRO A 85 -1.07 22.61 -10.36
CA PRO A 85 -1.25 23.88 -9.67
C PRO A 85 -2.18 24.80 -10.48
N PRO A 86 -2.60 25.95 -9.91
CA PRO A 86 -3.23 27.01 -10.69
C PRO A 86 -2.39 27.41 -11.91
N LEU A 87 -3.05 27.68 -13.04
CA LEU A 87 -2.39 27.90 -14.33
C LEU A 87 -1.32 29.00 -14.31
N TRP A 88 -1.53 30.06 -13.55
CA TRP A 88 -0.58 31.16 -13.45
C TRP A 88 0.77 30.75 -12.83
N MET A 89 0.80 29.66 -12.05
CA MET A 89 2.04 29.08 -11.52
C MET A 89 2.83 28.25 -12.54
N LYS A 90 2.21 27.88 -13.66
CA LYS A 90 2.78 26.97 -14.67
C LYS A 90 3.53 27.74 -15.75
N THR A 91 4.60 27.16 -16.28
CA THR A 91 5.41 27.75 -17.36
C THR A 91 4.59 27.98 -18.63
N ASP A 92 3.73 27.03 -19.00
CA ASP A 92 2.92 27.10 -20.22
C ASP A 92 1.46 27.53 -19.98
N GLN A 93 1.05 27.71 -18.71
CA GLN A 93 -0.33 28.06 -18.33
C GLN A 93 -1.42 27.14 -18.90
N GLN A 94 -1.08 25.89 -19.21
CA GLN A 94 -2.01 24.85 -19.66
C GLN A 94 -2.25 23.82 -18.57
N TYR A 95 -3.42 23.16 -18.57
CA TYR A 95 -3.71 22.10 -17.59
C TYR A 95 -2.93 20.82 -17.88
N GLY A 96 -2.87 20.40 -19.14
CA GLY A 96 -2.07 19.27 -19.60
C GLY A 96 -0.87 19.68 -20.44
N GLY A 97 -0.26 18.69 -21.06
CA GLY A 97 0.94 18.84 -21.88
C GLY A 97 2.20 19.07 -21.05
N LYS A 98 3.28 19.39 -21.75
CA LYS A 98 4.57 19.67 -21.13
C LYS A 98 4.54 21.03 -20.42
N SER A 99 4.47 21.02 -19.09
CA SER A 99 4.54 22.25 -18.31
C SER A 99 5.04 22.00 -16.89
N GLU A 100 5.98 22.84 -16.45
CA GLU A 100 6.59 22.77 -15.13
C GLU A 100 6.04 23.89 -14.21
N LEU A 101 6.35 23.79 -12.91
CA LEU A 101 6.14 24.87 -11.95
C LEU A 101 7.22 25.95 -12.16
N LYS A 102 6.83 27.23 -12.22
CA LYS A 102 7.82 28.32 -12.26
C LYS A 102 8.50 28.44 -10.89
N GLU A 103 9.81 28.67 -10.90
CA GLU A 103 10.62 28.68 -9.67
C GLU A 103 10.20 29.77 -8.69
N GLU A 104 9.74 30.93 -9.18
CA GLU A 104 9.23 32.01 -8.33
C GLU A 104 7.99 31.63 -7.50
N TYR A 105 7.30 30.54 -7.83
CA TYR A 105 6.11 30.07 -7.13
C TYR A 105 6.34 28.84 -6.23
N TYR A 106 7.59 28.39 -6.07
CA TYR A 106 7.90 27.21 -5.25
C TYR A 106 7.37 27.29 -3.82
N GLN A 107 7.62 28.43 -3.13
CA GLN A 107 7.09 28.64 -1.78
C GLN A 107 5.55 28.77 -1.81
N THR A 108 5.01 29.54 -2.75
CA THR A 108 3.57 29.73 -2.88
C THR A 108 2.83 28.41 -3.10
N TYR A 109 3.43 27.48 -3.84
CA TYR A 109 2.87 26.15 -4.07
C TYR A 109 2.99 25.24 -2.84
N ALA A 110 4.05 25.37 -2.04
CA ALA A 110 4.11 24.72 -0.73
C ALA A 110 2.99 25.24 0.20
N ASP A 111 2.77 26.57 0.24
CA ASP A 111 1.70 27.19 1.02
C ASP A 111 0.30 26.75 0.55
N TYR A 112 0.12 26.48 -0.75
CA TYR A 112 -1.09 25.91 -1.32
C TYR A 112 -1.42 24.54 -0.71
N HIS A 113 -0.43 23.66 -0.55
CA HIS A 113 -0.60 22.36 0.12
C HIS A 113 -0.99 22.53 1.59
N ILE A 114 -0.38 23.48 2.31
CA ILE A 114 -0.75 23.77 3.70
C ILE A 114 -2.20 24.25 3.81
N LYS A 115 -2.62 25.14 2.91
CA LYS A 115 -4.01 25.62 2.86
C LYS A 115 -4.99 24.47 2.60
N PHE A 116 -4.66 23.56 1.68
CA PHE A 116 -5.46 22.37 1.41
C PHE A 116 -5.60 21.49 2.67
N ILE A 117 -4.49 21.15 3.33
CA ILE A 117 -4.48 20.33 4.54
C ILE A 117 -5.31 21.00 5.65
N LYS A 118 -5.12 22.30 5.85
CA LYS A 118 -5.87 23.09 6.84
C LYS A 118 -7.37 23.08 6.56
N GLN A 119 -7.75 23.25 5.30
CA GLN A 119 -9.15 23.28 4.90
C GLN A 119 -9.83 21.92 5.13
N TYR A 120 -9.20 20.81 4.75
CA TYR A 120 -9.76 19.48 5.00
C TYR A 120 -9.81 19.14 6.49
N ALA A 121 -8.79 19.52 7.26
CA ALA A 121 -8.80 19.38 8.72
C ALA A 121 -9.97 20.14 9.36
N SER A 122 -10.31 21.36 8.87
CA SER A 122 -11.46 22.13 9.36
C SER A 122 -12.81 21.45 9.12
N TYR A 123 -12.90 20.58 8.12
CA TYR A 123 -14.06 19.73 7.87
C TYR A 123 -14.02 18.42 8.65
N GLY A 124 -13.04 18.23 9.54
CA GLY A 124 -12.85 17.00 10.31
C GLY A 124 -12.38 15.82 9.45
N ILE A 125 -11.60 16.10 8.40
CA ILE A 125 -10.95 15.12 7.53
C ILE A 125 -9.44 15.33 7.63
N PRO A 126 -8.77 14.73 8.62
CA PRO A 126 -7.32 14.88 8.75
C PRO A 126 -6.62 14.17 7.57
N ILE A 127 -5.70 14.89 6.93
CA ILE A 127 -4.84 14.32 5.89
C ILE A 127 -3.70 13.55 6.58
N TRP A 128 -3.58 12.26 6.27
CA TRP A 128 -2.51 11.41 6.80
C TRP A 128 -1.19 11.67 6.05
N GLY A 129 -1.26 11.77 4.73
CA GLY A 129 -0.11 12.03 3.89
C GLY A 129 -0.48 12.80 2.62
N ILE A 130 0.53 13.39 2.01
CA ILE A 130 0.47 13.93 0.66
C ILE A 130 1.57 13.28 -0.18
N THR A 131 1.35 13.16 -1.48
CA THR A 131 2.43 12.91 -2.41
C THR A 131 2.92 14.22 -3.02
N THR A 132 4.11 14.22 -3.61
CA THR A 132 4.74 15.45 -4.14
C THR A 132 4.00 16.02 -5.34
N THR A 133 3.49 15.17 -6.23
CA THR A 133 2.72 15.49 -7.45
C THR A 133 2.33 14.16 -8.08
N ASN A 134 1.12 14.02 -8.62
CA ASN A 134 0.71 12.82 -9.35
C ASN A 134 1.42 12.73 -10.70
N GLU A 135 2.08 11.60 -10.96
CA GLU A 135 2.73 11.26 -12.24
C GLU A 135 3.55 12.40 -12.82
N PRO A 136 4.60 12.87 -12.12
CA PRO A 136 5.38 14.03 -12.53
C PRO A 136 6.01 13.87 -13.93
N ILE A 137 6.19 12.65 -14.43
CA ILE A 137 6.68 12.41 -15.80
C ILE A 137 5.64 12.83 -16.85
N ASN A 138 4.36 12.67 -16.57
CA ASN A 138 3.29 13.01 -17.52
C ASN A 138 3.27 14.50 -17.87
N GLY A 139 3.71 15.38 -16.96
CA GLY A 139 3.87 16.81 -17.26
C GLY A 139 5.23 17.19 -17.87
N MET A 140 6.16 16.25 -18.02
CA MET A 140 7.47 16.46 -18.66
C MET A 140 7.44 16.16 -20.17
N ILE A 141 6.44 15.40 -20.61
CA ILE A 141 6.24 14.99 -22.00
C ILE A 141 4.91 15.50 -22.51
N ASP A 142 4.85 15.85 -23.79
CA ASP A 142 3.62 16.35 -24.43
C ASP A 142 2.72 15.20 -24.92
N PHE A 143 2.50 14.22 -24.05
CA PHE A 143 1.69 13.03 -24.35
C PHE A 143 0.34 13.06 -23.63
N VAL A 144 0.30 13.65 -22.44
CA VAL A 144 -0.87 13.68 -21.58
C VAL A 144 -1.58 15.03 -21.69
N GLN A 145 -2.82 15.02 -22.18
CA GLN A 145 -3.61 16.24 -22.42
C GLN A 145 -4.64 16.53 -21.31
N PHE A 146 -4.48 15.91 -20.15
CA PHE A 146 -5.25 16.20 -18.93
C PHE A 146 -4.34 16.81 -17.85
N ASN A 147 -4.93 17.23 -16.72
CA ASN A 147 -4.22 17.87 -15.61
C ASN A 147 -2.90 17.15 -15.29
N SER A 148 -1.79 17.87 -15.39
CA SER A 148 -0.45 17.36 -15.11
C SER A 148 0.45 18.47 -14.56
N LEU A 149 1.55 18.09 -13.93
CA LEU A 149 2.62 19.01 -13.54
C LEU A 149 3.97 18.31 -13.73
N GLY A 150 4.78 18.84 -14.64
CA GLY A 150 6.11 18.35 -14.93
C GLY A 150 7.11 18.75 -13.86
N TRP A 151 8.00 17.83 -13.54
CA TRP A 151 9.14 18.08 -12.67
C TRP A 151 10.39 17.45 -13.26
N SER A 152 11.56 18.07 -13.11
CA SER A 152 12.81 17.30 -13.21
C SER A 152 13.19 16.78 -11.82
N PRO A 153 13.94 15.66 -11.69
CA PRO A 153 14.38 15.17 -10.38
C PRO A 153 15.11 16.24 -9.56
N LEU A 154 15.95 17.06 -10.19
CA LEU A 154 16.63 18.19 -9.54
C LEU A 154 15.65 19.23 -9.01
N LYS A 155 14.71 19.68 -9.85
CA LYS A 155 13.73 20.72 -9.46
C LYS A 155 12.79 20.24 -8.36
N GLN A 156 12.31 18.99 -8.46
CA GLN A 156 11.44 18.40 -7.44
C GLN A 156 12.19 18.25 -6.11
N GLY A 157 13.44 17.77 -6.16
CA GLY A 157 14.30 17.66 -4.98
C GLY A 157 14.50 19.00 -4.29
N LYS A 158 14.83 20.06 -5.04
CA LYS A 158 14.96 21.43 -4.51
C LYS A 158 13.68 21.91 -3.86
N TRP A 159 12.54 21.78 -4.55
CA TRP A 159 11.26 22.21 -4.01
C TRP A 159 10.90 21.46 -2.72
N ILE A 160 11.18 20.15 -2.63
CA ILE A 160 10.97 19.37 -1.40
C ILE A 160 11.88 19.87 -0.27
N ALA A 161 13.18 20.03 -0.54
CA ALA A 161 14.18 20.36 0.47
C ALA A 161 14.06 21.80 0.98
N GLU A 162 13.74 22.74 0.10
CA GLU A 162 13.80 24.18 0.38
C GLU A 162 12.41 24.77 0.71
N ASN A 163 11.32 24.18 0.21
CA ASN A 163 9.97 24.74 0.33
C ASN A 163 8.97 23.79 0.99
N LEU A 164 8.58 22.70 0.32
CA LEU A 164 7.48 21.83 0.78
C LEU A 164 7.77 21.20 2.15
N GLY A 165 8.92 20.54 2.28
CA GLY A 165 9.35 19.87 3.49
C GLY A 165 9.39 20.82 4.69
N PRO A 166 10.17 21.92 4.63
CA PRO A 166 10.22 22.90 5.71
C PRO A 166 8.86 23.55 6.02
N SER A 167 8.02 23.79 5.01
CA SER A 167 6.69 24.37 5.22
C SER A 167 5.75 23.43 5.97
N ILE A 168 5.73 22.14 5.61
CA ILE A 168 4.96 21.12 6.33
C ILE A 168 5.47 20.98 7.77
N ARG A 169 6.79 20.80 7.95
CA ARG A 169 7.38 20.55 9.29
C ARG A 169 7.25 21.74 10.24
N ARG A 170 7.13 22.98 9.76
CA ARG A 170 6.88 24.18 10.59
C ARG A 170 5.40 24.55 10.72
N SER A 171 4.50 23.89 9.99
CA SER A 171 3.07 24.19 10.04
C SER A 171 2.41 23.60 11.30
N SER A 172 1.10 23.82 11.45
CA SER A 172 0.28 23.12 12.44
C SER A 172 0.06 21.62 12.13
N PHE A 173 0.63 21.11 11.04
CA PHE A 173 0.49 19.72 10.57
C PHE A 173 1.86 19.05 10.33
N PRO A 174 2.81 19.10 11.28
CA PRO A 174 4.19 18.67 11.06
C PRO A 174 4.31 17.17 10.78
N ASN A 175 3.31 16.38 11.20
CA ASN A 175 3.28 14.92 11.09
C ASN A 175 2.68 14.41 9.77
N VAL A 176 2.19 15.29 8.90
CA VAL A 176 1.70 14.88 7.57
C VAL A 176 2.85 14.24 6.80
N LYS A 177 2.61 13.03 6.30
CA LYS A 177 3.60 12.25 5.56
C LYS A 177 3.83 12.86 4.18
N ILE A 178 5.08 12.92 3.74
CA ILE A 178 5.44 13.34 2.38
C ILE A 178 5.94 12.10 1.63
N LEU A 179 5.21 11.71 0.58
CA LEU A 179 5.56 10.60 -0.29
C LEU A 179 6.11 11.15 -1.60
N ALA A 180 7.34 10.78 -1.94
CA ALA A 180 7.94 11.17 -3.22
C ALA A 180 7.51 10.23 -4.34
N LEU A 181 7.86 10.60 -5.58
CA LEU A 181 7.60 9.88 -6.83
C LEU A 181 6.13 9.97 -7.28
N ASP A 182 5.25 9.11 -6.76
CA ASP A 182 3.83 9.01 -7.14
C ASP A 182 3.65 8.75 -8.64
N ASP A 183 4.42 7.79 -9.15
CA ASP A 183 4.50 7.41 -10.56
C ASP A 183 4.88 5.93 -10.70
N GLN A 184 5.05 5.43 -11.92
CA GLN A 184 5.27 4.02 -12.22
C GLN A 184 6.50 3.45 -11.50
N ARG A 185 6.44 2.18 -11.08
CA ARG A 185 7.60 1.43 -10.55
C ARG A 185 8.87 1.54 -11.40
N SER A 186 8.74 1.52 -12.72
CA SER A 186 9.85 1.68 -13.68
C SER A 186 10.64 2.98 -13.51
N THR A 187 10.04 3.99 -12.88
CA THR A 187 10.61 5.32 -12.73
C THR A 187 11.47 5.45 -11.48
N LEU A 188 11.24 4.54 -10.53
CA LEU A 188 11.91 4.49 -9.23
C LEU A 188 13.45 4.51 -9.32
N PRO A 189 14.13 3.71 -10.18
CA PRO A 189 15.60 3.64 -10.20
C PRO A 189 16.29 4.91 -10.66
N TRP A 190 15.66 5.71 -11.51
CA TRP A 190 16.30 6.86 -12.14
C TRP A 190 15.71 8.18 -11.67
N TRP A 191 14.41 8.23 -11.39
CA TRP A 191 13.77 9.44 -10.88
C TRP A 191 14.06 9.65 -9.40
N PHE A 192 13.67 8.70 -8.54
CA PHE A 192 13.81 8.84 -7.09
C PHE A 192 15.28 8.83 -6.68
N ASN A 193 16.07 7.89 -7.19
CA ASN A 193 17.53 7.91 -6.95
C ASN A 193 18.19 9.14 -7.58
N GLY A 194 17.73 9.61 -8.74
CA GLY A 194 18.26 10.82 -9.37
C GLY A 194 17.99 12.06 -8.52
N LEU A 195 16.76 12.21 -8.02
CA LEU A 195 16.36 13.26 -7.10
C LEU A 195 17.29 13.29 -5.88
N LEU A 196 17.51 12.14 -5.24
CA LEU A 196 18.39 12.04 -4.07
C LEU A 196 19.88 12.18 -4.39
N SER A 197 20.30 11.89 -5.62
CA SER A 197 21.68 12.13 -6.06
C SER A 197 21.94 13.62 -6.29
N PHE A 198 20.95 14.36 -6.78
CA PHE A 198 21.05 15.80 -7.00
C PHE A 198 20.81 16.63 -5.74
N VAL A 199 19.86 16.21 -4.88
CA VAL A 199 19.41 16.94 -3.69
C VAL A 199 19.22 15.96 -2.52
N PRO A 200 20.32 15.46 -1.93
CA PRO A 200 20.26 14.47 -0.85
C PRO A 200 19.51 14.99 0.39
N GLU A 201 19.48 16.29 0.63
CA GLU A 201 18.79 16.94 1.74
C GLU A 201 17.27 16.74 1.70
N ALA A 202 16.70 16.44 0.52
CA ALA A 202 15.27 16.14 0.39
C ALA A 202 14.86 14.88 1.19
N LEU A 203 15.79 13.92 1.37
CA LEU A 203 15.52 12.64 2.03
C LEU A 203 15.02 12.79 3.48
N GLN A 204 15.44 13.86 4.18
CA GLN A 204 15.02 14.12 5.56
C GLN A 204 13.52 14.46 5.66
N PHE A 205 12.93 14.98 4.57
CA PHE A 205 11.52 15.35 4.52
C PHE A 205 10.64 14.26 3.95
N ILE A 206 11.20 13.36 3.14
CA ILE A 206 10.49 12.25 2.53
C ILE A 206 10.28 11.15 3.58
N ASP A 207 9.02 10.78 3.82
CA ASP A 207 8.64 9.70 4.73
C ASP A 207 8.51 8.34 4.00
N GLY A 208 8.18 8.37 2.71
CA GLY A 208 8.00 7.17 1.91
C GLY A 208 8.00 7.46 0.41
N VAL A 209 7.80 6.42 -0.39
CA VAL A 209 7.76 6.48 -1.86
C VAL A 209 6.43 5.93 -2.35
N ALA A 210 5.76 6.70 -3.20
CA ALA A 210 4.49 6.36 -3.82
C ALA A 210 4.72 5.74 -5.21
N LEU A 211 4.00 4.65 -5.50
CA LEU A 211 4.17 3.82 -6.71
C LEU A 211 2.85 3.61 -7.42
N HIS A 212 2.89 3.56 -8.76
CA HIS A 212 1.77 3.22 -9.64
C HIS A 212 2.04 1.92 -10.42
N PHE A 213 0.97 1.25 -10.83
CA PHE A 213 0.92 -0.15 -11.30
C PHE A 213 1.11 -0.38 -12.81
N TYR A 214 0.88 0.63 -13.67
CA TYR A 214 0.56 0.40 -15.09
C TYR A 214 1.71 -0.16 -15.95
N SER A 215 2.95 -0.15 -15.45
CA SER A 215 4.10 -0.71 -16.15
C SER A 215 4.52 -2.12 -15.68
N ASP A 216 3.86 -2.66 -14.66
CA ASP A 216 4.47 -3.67 -13.80
C ASP A 216 4.55 -5.05 -14.46
N LYS A 217 3.68 -5.31 -15.43
CA LYS A 217 3.79 -6.47 -16.35
C LYS A 217 5.17 -6.59 -17.03
N PHE A 218 5.89 -5.48 -17.20
CA PHE A 218 7.20 -5.46 -17.87
C PHE A 218 8.36 -5.21 -16.92
N ILE A 219 8.09 -4.95 -15.64
CA ILE A 219 9.07 -4.45 -14.68
C ILE A 219 9.06 -5.33 -13.44
N PRO A 220 10.14 -6.12 -13.21
CA PRO A 220 10.21 -7.02 -12.06
C PRO A 220 10.05 -6.29 -10.72
N ALA A 221 9.30 -6.90 -9.80
CA ALA A 221 9.07 -6.38 -8.46
C ALA A 221 10.35 -6.30 -7.60
N ASP A 222 11.42 -7.02 -7.93
CA ASP A 222 12.72 -6.98 -7.25
C ASP A 222 13.28 -5.55 -7.11
N ILE A 223 12.91 -4.66 -8.04
CA ILE A 223 13.31 -3.25 -8.03
C ILE A 223 12.84 -2.49 -6.79
N LEU A 224 11.71 -2.91 -6.21
CA LEU A 224 11.14 -2.36 -4.99
C LEU A 224 12.04 -2.72 -3.79
N SER A 225 12.48 -3.97 -3.72
CA SER A 225 13.41 -4.44 -2.69
C SER A 225 14.73 -3.67 -2.73
N LEU A 226 15.25 -3.34 -3.93
CA LEU A 226 16.48 -2.56 -4.06
C LEU A 226 16.40 -1.17 -3.42
N VAL A 227 15.24 -0.51 -3.49
CA VAL A 227 15.03 0.79 -2.85
C VAL A 227 14.82 0.64 -1.35
N TYR A 228 14.05 -0.35 -0.92
CA TYR A 228 13.85 -0.64 0.49
C TYR A 228 15.20 -0.94 1.18
N ASP A 229 16.04 -1.77 0.59
CA ASP A 229 17.36 -2.12 1.13
C ASP A 229 18.29 -0.90 1.24
N LYS A 230 18.18 0.04 0.29
CA LYS A 230 18.99 1.27 0.28
C LYS A 230 18.46 2.32 1.26
N TYR A 231 17.14 2.38 1.47
CA TYR A 231 16.46 3.38 2.30
C TYR A 231 15.42 2.72 3.23
N PRO A 232 15.85 1.89 4.19
CA PRO A 232 14.93 1.04 4.98
C PRO A 232 13.97 1.83 5.87
N ASP A 233 14.30 3.08 6.20
CA ASP A 233 13.43 3.98 6.98
C ASP A 233 12.34 4.66 6.13
N LYS A 234 12.29 4.40 4.81
CA LYS A 234 11.32 4.98 3.88
C LYS A 234 10.38 3.89 3.41
N PHE A 235 9.11 3.98 3.80
CA PHE A 235 8.12 2.97 3.41
C PHE A 235 7.75 3.12 1.93
N LEU A 236 7.40 2.01 1.28
CA LEU A 236 6.87 1.99 -0.08
C LEU A 236 5.35 1.83 -0.02
N LEU A 237 4.61 2.61 -0.79
CA LEU A 237 3.14 2.52 -0.87
C LEU A 237 2.70 2.50 -2.33
N ALA A 238 1.96 1.49 -2.74
CA ALA A 238 1.25 1.52 -4.02
C ALA A 238 0.02 2.41 -3.84
N THR A 239 0.02 3.55 -4.51
CA THR A 239 -0.96 4.61 -4.28
C THR A 239 -2.00 4.72 -5.38
N GLU A 240 -1.80 3.99 -6.47
CA GLU A 240 -2.72 3.96 -7.61
C GLU A 240 -2.51 2.70 -8.44
N ALA A 241 -3.62 2.04 -8.72
CA ALA A 241 -3.71 1.01 -9.73
C ALA A 241 -5.11 1.00 -10.33
N CYS A 242 -5.21 0.75 -11.64
CA CYS A 242 -6.46 0.36 -12.24
C CYS A 242 -6.26 -0.51 -13.48
N GLU A 243 -7.25 -1.36 -13.71
CA GLU A 243 -7.45 -1.99 -15.00
C GLU A 243 -8.33 -1.12 -15.89
N GLY A 244 -8.28 -1.35 -17.21
CA GLY A 244 -9.09 -0.53 -18.11
C GLY A 244 -8.63 -0.44 -19.54
N VAL A 245 -7.58 -1.18 -19.95
CA VAL A 245 -7.26 -1.29 -21.38
C VAL A 245 -8.50 -1.82 -22.09
N SER A 246 -8.95 -1.12 -23.12
CA SER A 246 -10.13 -1.48 -23.88
C SER A 246 -9.96 -2.86 -24.51
N ASP A 247 -11.02 -3.67 -24.52
CA ASP A 247 -11.02 -4.91 -25.26
C ASP A 247 -11.00 -4.68 -26.79
N LYS A 248 -11.10 -5.77 -27.55
CA LYS A 248 -11.10 -5.71 -29.03
C LYS A 248 -12.29 -4.96 -29.61
N ASP A 249 -13.37 -4.79 -28.83
CA ASP A 249 -14.59 -4.11 -29.21
C ASP A 249 -14.64 -2.67 -28.65
N GLY A 250 -13.56 -2.19 -28.02
CA GLY A 250 -13.44 -0.85 -27.47
C GLY A 250 -14.10 -0.67 -26.11
N GLN A 251 -14.46 -1.76 -25.39
CA GLN A 251 -15.06 -1.68 -24.07
C GLN A 251 -14.00 -1.55 -22.97
N PHE A 252 -14.10 -0.49 -22.20
CA PHE A 252 -13.21 -0.22 -21.07
C PHE A 252 -13.63 -0.99 -19.81
N VAL A 253 -14.93 -1.17 -19.58
CA VAL A 253 -15.49 -1.92 -18.43
C VAL A 253 -15.85 -3.33 -18.89
N LEU A 254 -15.28 -4.35 -18.25
CA LEU A 254 -15.52 -5.75 -18.56
C LEU A 254 -16.18 -6.43 -17.36
N LEU A 255 -17.51 -6.42 -17.36
CA LEU A 255 -18.30 -6.97 -16.26
C LEU A 255 -17.99 -8.45 -16.02
N GLY A 256 -17.55 -8.78 -14.80
CA GLY A 256 -17.25 -10.16 -14.41
C GLY A 256 -15.88 -10.66 -14.88
N SER A 257 -14.98 -9.78 -15.33
CA SER A 257 -13.64 -10.19 -15.78
C SER A 257 -12.81 -10.79 -14.64
N TRP A 258 -12.52 -12.09 -14.72
CA TRP A 258 -11.59 -12.76 -13.82
C TRP A 258 -10.13 -12.33 -14.06
N ASP A 259 -9.73 -12.13 -15.32
CA ASP A 259 -8.36 -11.74 -15.66
C ASP A 259 -7.96 -10.40 -15.02
N ARG A 260 -8.90 -9.45 -14.92
CA ARG A 260 -8.68 -8.18 -14.20
C ARG A 260 -8.55 -8.38 -12.69
N ALA A 261 -9.28 -9.35 -12.12
CA ALA A 261 -9.07 -9.72 -10.72
C ALA A 261 -7.72 -10.41 -10.50
N VAL A 262 -7.28 -11.26 -11.42
CA VAL A 262 -5.95 -11.89 -11.37
C VAL A 262 -4.87 -10.81 -11.33
N SER A 263 -4.96 -9.80 -12.21
CA SER A 263 -4.04 -8.66 -12.21
C SER A 263 -3.93 -8.00 -10.82
N TYR A 264 -5.06 -7.70 -10.17
CA TYR A 264 -5.08 -7.15 -8.80
C TYR A 264 -4.48 -8.13 -7.78
N ILE A 265 -4.84 -9.42 -7.84
CA ILE A 265 -4.36 -10.44 -6.91
C ILE A 265 -2.84 -10.56 -7.00
N THR A 266 -2.30 -10.72 -8.21
CA THR A 266 -0.86 -10.95 -8.42
C THR A 266 -0.07 -9.71 -8.06
N ASP A 267 -0.51 -8.52 -8.46
CA ASP A 267 0.20 -7.28 -8.15
C ASP A 267 0.24 -7.00 -6.65
N ILE A 268 -0.90 -7.12 -5.95
CA ILE A 268 -0.95 -6.96 -4.49
C ILE A 268 0.00 -7.97 -3.80
N MET A 269 0.03 -9.23 -4.26
CA MET A 269 0.93 -10.24 -3.69
C MET A 269 2.40 -9.95 -3.98
N GLU A 270 2.74 -9.46 -5.16
CA GLU A 270 4.10 -9.04 -5.51
C GLU A 270 4.55 -7.88 -4.63
N ASP A 271 3.75 -6.82 -4.56
CA ASP A 271 4.02 -5.62 -3.75
C ASP A 271 4.25 -5.95 -2.29
N LEU A 272 3.32 -6.71 -1.70
CA LEU A 272 3.41 -7.14 -0.30
C LEU A 272 4.62 -8.03 -0.04
N ASN A 273 5.09 -8.80 -1.03
CA ASN A 273 6.30 -9.60 -0.92
C ASN A 273 7.59 -8.79 -1.05
N HIS A 274 7.52 -7.56 -1.59
CA HIS A 274 8.65 -6.67 -1.82
C HIS A 274 8.58 -5.39 -0.95
N ASN A 275 8.08 -5.53 0.28
CA ASN A 275 8.06 -4.51 1.33
C ASN A 275 7.18 -3.28 1.04
N VAL A 276 6.24 -3.36 0.10
CA VAL A 276 5.19 -2.36 -0.04
C VAL A 276 4.19 -2.53 1.10
N VAL A 277 3.87 -1.43 1.80
CA VAL A 277 3.13 -1.47 3.07
C VAL A 277 1.61 -1.27 2.90
N GLY A 278 1.15 -1.08 1.67
CA GLY A 278 -0.26 -0.90 1.35
C GLY A 278 -0.48 -0.68 -0.15
N TRP A 279 -1.75 -0.82 -0.57
CA TRP A 279 -2.14 -0.77 -1.97
C TRP A 279 -3.47 -0.03 -2.11
N ILE A 280 -3.56 0.91 -3.04
CA ILE A 280 -4.71 1.79 -3.21
C ILE A 280 -5.25 1.69 -4.64
N ASP A 281 -6.49 1.22 -4.76
CA ASP A 281 -7.27 1.22 -6.02
C ASP A 281 -7.57 2.66 -6.49
N TRP A 282 -7.80 2.84 -7.78
CA TRP A 282 -7.99 4.15 -8.38
C TRP A 282 -9.36 4.78 -8.08
N ASN A 283 -10.36 4.40 -8.87
CA ASN A 283 -11.73 4.88 -8.73
C ASN A 283 -12.53 3.85 -7.95
N LEU A 284 -13.05 4.23 -6.78
CA LEU A 284 -13.91 3.36 -5.96
C LEU A 284 -15.12 2.79 -6.72
N CYS A 285 -15.68 3.59 -7.63
CA CYS A 285 -16.76 3.16 -8.51
C CYS A 285 -16.79 4.00 -9.79
N LEU A 286 -17.25 3.40 -10.89
CA LEU A 286 -17.49 4.07 -12.17
C LEU A 286 -18.85 3.65 -12.76
N ASN A 287 -19.31 4.34 -13.80
CA ASN A 287 -20.46 3.89 -14.58
C ASN A 287 -20.06 2.76 -15.55
N SER A 288 -21.02 2.19 -16.29
CA SER A 288 -20.77 1.10 -17.24
C SER A 288 -19.90 1.46 -18.45
N GLN A 289 -19.58 2.74 -18.65
CA GLN A 289 -18.64 3.19 -19.68
C GLN A 289 -17.21 3.32 -19.12
N GLY A 290 -17.03 3.33 -17.79
CA GLY A 290 -15.74 3.61 -17.16
C GLY A 290 -15.52 5.09 -16.83
N GLY A 291 -16.60 5.86 -16.71
CA GLY A 291 -16.58 7.29 -16.44
C GLY A 291 -17.47 7.71 -15.26
N PRO A 292 -17.77 9.02 -15.12
CA PRO A 292 -17.45 10.10 -16.07
C PRO A 292 -15.95 10.46 -16.08
N ASN A 293 -15.43 10.79 -17.26
CA ASN A 293 -14.07 11.29 -17.45
C ASN A 293 -14.07 12.38 -18.53
N TRP A 294 -13.56 13.58 -18.24
CA TRP A 294 -13.69 14.74 -19.13
C TRP A 294 -12.80 14.68 -20.38
N VAL A 295 -11.74 13.87 -20.37
CA VAL A 295 -10.88 13.60 -21.54
C VAL A 295 -11.18 12.23 -22.17
N ASN A 296 -12.27 11.57 -21.76
CA ASN A 296 -12.61 10.21 -22.19
C ASN A 296 -11.50 9.17 -21.92
N ASN A 297 -10.66 9.40 -20.91
CA ASN A 297 -9.69 8.41 -20.43
C ASN A 297 -10.40 7.40 -19.51
N PHE A 298 -11.28 6.60 -20.10
CA PHE A 298 -12.09 5.63 -19.38
C PHE A 298 -11.25 4.43 -18.93
N VAL A 299 -11.62 3.87 -17.78
CA VAL A 299 -10.98 2.70 -17.17
C VAL A 299 -12.04 1.83 -16.49
N ASP A 300 -11.67 0.68 -15.97
CA ASP A 300 -12.56 -0.14 -15.14
C ASP A 300 -12.47 0.28 -13.65
N SER A 301 -13.38 -0.28 -12.85
CA SER A 301 -13.41 -0.12 -11.41
C SER A 301 -13.90 -1.41 -10.74
N ALA A 302 -13.49 -1.63 -9.50
CA ALA A 302 -14.00 -2.72 -8.67
C ALA A 302 -15.54 -2.67 -8.49
N VAL A 303 -16.17 -1.49 -8.61
CA VAL A 303 -17.63 -1.36 -8.52
C VAL A 303 -18.18 -0.57 -9.71
N ILE A 304 -19.14 -1.17 -10.42
CA ILE A 304 -19.84 -0.50 -11.52
C ILE A 304 -21.26 -0.14 -11.09
N VAL A 305 -21.61 1.13 -11.24
CA VAL A 305 -22.91 1.67 -10.84
C VAL A 305 -23.79 1.88 -12.07
N PHE A 306 -25.06 1.50 -11.95
CA PHE A 306 -26.12 1.75 -12.92
C PHE A 306 -27.17 2.66 -12.29
N PRO A 307 -26.98 4.00 -12.35
CA PRO A 307 -27.83 4.96 -11.64
C PRO A 307 -29.32 4.81 -11.98
N GLU A 308 -29.62 4.63 -13.27
CA GLU A 308 -30.99 4.49 -13.77
C GLU A 308 -31.71 3.26 -13.21
N LYS A 309 -30.97 2.21 -12.86
CA LYS A 309 -31.50 0.99 -12.25
C LYS A 309 -31.44 1.01 -10.73
N LYS A 310 -30.76 1.99 -10.13
CA LYS A 310 -30.40 2.01 -8.70
C LYS A 310 -29.68 0.73 -8.25
N GLU A 311 -28.86 0.19 -9.15
CA GLU A 311 -28.12 -1.04 -8.95
C GLU A 311 -26.62 -0.80 -9.06
N PHE A 312 -25.83 -1.70 -8.48
CA PHE A 312 -24.39 -1.75 -8.68
C PHE A 312 -23.93 -3.19 -8.77
N VAL A 313 -22.82 -3.40 -9.48
CA VAL A 313 -22.15 -4.68 -9.62
C VAL A 313 -20.81 -4.61 -8.91
N LYS A 314 -20.58 -5.54 -7.98
CA LYS A 314 -19.26 -5.82 -7.42
C LYS A 314 -18.51 -6.72 -8.39
N GLN A 315 -17.48 -6.18 -9.03
CA GLN A 315 -16.66 -6.91 -9.98
C GLN A 315 -15.78 -7.95 -9.27
N PRO A 316 -15.23 -8.96 -9.96
CA PRO A 316 -14.21 -9.84 -9.40
C PRO A 316 -13.05 -9.09 -8.71
N MET A 317 -12.63 -7.93 -9.24
CA MET A 317 -11.63 -7.04 -8.62
C MET A 317 -12.02 -6.59 -7.19
N TYR A 318 -13.32 -6.36 -6.92
CA TYR A 318 -13.80 -6.02 -5.57
C TYR A 318 -13.49 -7.14 -4.58
N TYR A 319 -13.75 -8.38 -4.99
CA TYR A 319 -13.50 -9.55 -4.15
C TYR A 319 -11.99 -9.79 -4.02
N ALA A 320 -11.21 -9.63 -5.10
CA ALA A 320 -9.75 -9.68 -5.04
C ALA A 320 -9.19 -8.74 -3.96
N LEU A 321 -9.62 -7.48 -3.93
CA LEU A 321 -9.23 -6.54 -2.86
C LEU A 321 -9.65 -7.05 -1.48
N GLY A 322 -10.87 -7.57 -1.35
CA GLY A 322 -11.43 -8.11 -0.11
C GLY A 322 -10.64 -9.30 0.46
N HIS A 323 -9.97 -10.10 -0.36
CA HIS A 323 -9.08 -11.18 0.10
C HIS A 323 -7.87 -10.67 0.89
N PHE A 324 -7.52 -9.39 0.76
CA PHE A 324 -6.45 -8.74 1.51
C PHE A 324 -7.03 -7.77 2.56
N SER A 325 -7.82 -6.78 2.14
CA SER A 325 -8.23 -5.65 2.99
C SER A 325 -9.09 -6.07 4.20
N LYS A 326 -9.91 -7.12 4.06
CA LYS A 326 -10.77 -7.63 5.14
C LYS A 326 -10.00 -8.41 6.20
N PHE A 327 -8.84 -8.97 5.85
CA PHE A 327 -8.11 -9.93 6.69
C PHE A 327 -6.76 -9.40 7.17
N LEU A 328 -6.25 -8.32 6.57
CA LEU A 328 -4.98 -7.69 6.91
C LEU A 328 -5.24 -6.30 7.52
N PRO A 329 -5.64 -6.22 8.81
CA PRO A 329 -5.80 -4.94 9.49
C PRO A 329 -4.46 -4.20 9.56
N ARG A 330 -4.52 -2.86 9.69
CA ARG A 330 -3.32 -2.04 9.86
C ARG A 330 -2.47 -2.53 11.03
N GLY A 331 -1.16 -2.54 10.83
CA GLY A 331 -0.19 -3.09 11.79
C GLY A 331 0.10 -4.58 11.60
N SER A 332 -0.56 -5.26 10.64
CA SER A 332 -0.17 -6.61 10.22
C SER A 332 1.26 -6.61 9.67
N GLN A 333 2.06 -7.58 10.09
CA GLN A 333 3.46 -7.71 9.72
C GLN A 333 3.63 -8.88 8.76
N ARG A 334 4.25 -8.64 7.60
CA ARG A 334 4.55 -9.72 6.65
C ARG A 334 5.55 -10.68 7.29
N ILE A 335 5.28 -11.98 7.23
CA ILE A 335 6.20 -13.02 7.67
C ILE A 335 6.76 -13.77 6.46
N LYS A 336 8.02 -14.20 6.56
CA LYS A 336 8.68 -14.93 5.47
C LYS A 336 8.01 -16.29 5.25
N VAL A 337 7.61 -16.55 4.01
CA VAL A 337 7.18 -17.88 3.57
C VAL A 337 8.37 -18.62 2.94
N THR A 338 8.48 -19.91 3.20
CA THR A 338 9.44 -20.79 2.51
C THR A 338 8.65 -21.84 1.75
N GLU A 339 8.70 -21.76 0.43
CA GLU A 339 8.02 -22.68 -0.46
C GLU A 339 8.89 -23.92 -0.73
N LYS A 340 8.23 -25.08 -0.85
CA LYS A 340 8.81 -26.29 -1.42
C LYS A 340 7.80 -26.88 -2.40
N SER A 341 8.08 -26.74 -3.69
CA SER A 341 7.28 -27.31 -4.77
C SER A 341 8.06 -28.41 -5.49
N LEU A 342 7.33 -29.36 -6.09
CA LEU A 342 7.95 -30.36 -6.96
C LEU A 342 8.43 -29.68 -8.25
N PRO A 343 9.51 -30.17 -8.89
CA PRO A 343 9.93 -29.66 -10.18
C PRO A 343 8.77 -29.68 -11.18
N ARG A 344 8.52 -28.56 -11.86
CA ARG A 344 7.45 -28.35 -12.88
C ARG A 344 6.01 -28.30 -12.35
N SER A 345 5.78 -28.28 -11.03
CA SER A 345 4.46 -27.89 -10.52
C SER A 345 4.19 -26.42 -10.85
N PRO A 346 2.97 -26.03 -11.27
CA PRO A 346 2.60 -24.62 -11.38
C PRO A 346 2.83 -23.94 -10.02
N PRO A 347 3.47 -22.78 -9.97
CA PRO A 347 3.71 -22.09 -8.71
C PRO A 347 2.37 -21.64 -8.12
N VAL A 348 2.16 -21.94 -6.83
CA VAL A 348 1.08 -21.30 -6.05
C VAL A 348 1.67 -20.06 -5.42
N GLN A 349 1.25 -18.89 -5.91
CA GLN A 349 1.69 -17.63 -5.33
C GLN A 349 1.19 -17.55 -3.89
N ASN A 350 2.00 -16.95 -3.02
CA ASN A 350 1.71 -16.90 -1.60
C ASN A 350 2.23 -15.63 -0.93
N VAL A 351 1.51 -15.18 0.08
CA VAL A 351 1.98 -14.18 1.04
C VAL A 351 1.37 -14.49 2.41
N ALA A 352 2.11 -14.21 3.49
CA ALA A 352 1.64 -14.47 4.83
C ALA A 352 1.93 -13.31 5.79
N PHE A 353 1.05 -13.13 6.77
CA PHE A 353 1.10 -12.04 7.73
C PHE A 353 0.80 -12.52 9.14
N LEU A 354 1.43 -11.89 10.13
CA LEU A 354 1.00 -11.91 11.52
C LEU A 354 0.21 -10.62 11.80
N THR A 355 -1.06 -10.77 12.15
CA THR A 355 -1.92 -9.65 12.52
C THR A 355 -1.64 -9.19 13.96
N PRO A 356 -2.01 -7.95 14.34
CA PRO A 356 -1.92 -7.48 15.73
C PRO A 356 -2.75 -8.31 16.73
N GLN A 357 -3.71 -9.10 16.23
CA GLN A 357 -4.55 -10.01 17.00
C GLN A 357 -3.98 -11.45 17.05
N ASN A 358 -2.66 -11.62 16.92
CA ASN A 358 -1.97 -12.92 16.95
C ASN A 358 -2.53 -13.98 16.00
N THR A 359 -3.14 -13.56 14.88
CA THR A 359 -3.62 -14.46 13.82
C THR A 359 -2.64 -14.44 12.66
N VAL A 360 -2.19 -15.62 12.22
CA VAL A 360 -1.46 -15.77 10.96
C VAL A 360 -2.46 -15.87 9.82
N VAL A 361 -2.35 -14.96 8.85
CA VAL A 361 -3.14 -14.96 7.62
C VAL A 361 -2.25 -15.40 6.48
N VAL A 362 -2.65 -16.42 5.74
CA VAL A 362 -1.98 -16.89 4.53
C VAL A 362 -2.92 -16.68 3.35
N VAL A 363 -2.50 -15.91 2.36
CA VAL A 363 -3.21 -15.74 1.10
C VAL A 363 -2.48 -16.57 0.04
N LEU A 364 -3.22 -17.41 -0.67
CA LEU A 364 -2.71 -18.28 -1.72
C LEU A 364 -3.48 -18.00 -3.02
N TYR A 365 -2.77 -17.95 -4.15
CA TYR A 365 -3.37 -17.84 -5.46
C TYR A 365 -2.92 -19.00 -6.36
N ASN A 366 -3.90 -19.73 -6.90
CA ASN A 366 -3.70 -20.83 -7.82
C ASN A 366 -4.20 -20.45 -9.21
N GLU A 367 -3.29 -20.16 -10.13
CA GLU A 367 -3.62 -19.92 -11.53
C GLU A 367 -3.82 -21.22 -12.33
N GLY A 368 -3.21 -22.31 -11.87
CA GLY A 368 -3.18 -23.60 -12.56
C GLY A 368 -4.43 -24.45 -12.33
N GLU A 369 -4.25 -25.75 -12.52
CA GLU A 369 -5.27 -26.77 -12.24
C GLU A 369 -5.50 -26.97 -10.74
N ALA A 370 -6.53 -27.73 -10.39
CA ALA A 370 -6.82 -28.10 -9.02
C ALA A 370 -5.58 -28.75 -8.36
N THR A 371 -5.22 -28.29 -7.17
CA THR A 371 -4.01 -28.74 -6.47
C THR A 371 -4.23 -28.82 -4.96
N ASN A 372 -3.34 -29.53 -4.27
CA ASN A 372 -3.35 -29.62 -2.81
C ASN A 372 -2.11 -28.94 -2.25
N VAL A 373 -2.31 -27.94 -1.39
CA VAL A 373 -1.22 -27.22 -0.73
C VAL A 373 -1.10 -27.67 0.72
N SER A 374 0.14 -27.85 1.17
CA SER A 374 0.46 -28.16 2.56
C SER A 374 1.00 -26.90 3.24
N ILE A 375 0.20 -26.28 4.10
CA ILE A 375 0.62 -25.13 4.92
C ILE A 375 1.22 -25.66 6.22
N ARG A 376 2.44 -25.23 6.57
CA ARG A 376 3.11 -25.61 7.82
C ARG A 376 3.47 -24.39 8.65
N LEU A 377 2.94 -24.32 9.87
CA LEU A 377 3.25 -23.31 10.88
C LEU A 377 3.85 -24.02 12.11
N GLY A 378 5.18 -23.93 12.25
CA GLY A 378 5.91 -24.72 13.25
C GLY A 378 5.74 -26.23 13.03
N TRP A 379 5.22 -26.92 14.05
CA TRP A 379 4.92 -28.37 13.99
C TRP A 379 3.54 -28.68 13.43
N LYS A 380 2.66 -27.68 13.34
CA LYS A 380 1.30 -27.87 12.81
C LYS A 380 1.30 -27.79 11.30
N LYS A 381 0.47 -28.65 10.71
CA LYS A 381 0.36 -28.80 9.27
C LYS A 381 -1.11 -28.90 8.91
N ALA A 382 -1.52 -28.14 7.89
CA ALA A 382 -2.83 -28.20 7.28
C ALA A 382 -2.68 -28.57 5.80
N PHE A 383 -3.57 -29.41 5.30
CA PHE A 383 -3.70 -29.70 3.88
C PHE A 383 -4.94 -28.97 3.37
N VAL A 384 -4.77 -28.17 2.34
CA VAL A 384 -5.83 -27.35 1.79
C VAL A 384 -5.97 -27.64 0.30
N PRO A 385 -7.15 -28.12 -0.17
CA PRO A 385 -7.42 -28.20 -1.59
C PRO A 385 -7.61 -26.79 -2.14
N MET A 386 -7.06 -26.53 -3.32
CA MET A 386 -7.25 -25.28 -4.06
C MET A 386 -7.84 -25.60 -5.42
N GLU A 387 -8.95 -24.93 -5.74
CA GLU A 387 -9.59 -25.02 -7.05
C GLU A 387 -8.75 -24.32 -8.12
N PRO A 388 -8.93 -24.66 -9.42
CA PRO A 388 -8.29 -23.92 -10.50
C PRO A 388 -8.71 -22.44 -10.48
N LYS A 389 -7.79 -21.54 -10.84
CA LYS A 389 -8.08 -20.09 -10.96
C LYS A 389 -8.77 -19.52 -9.72
N SER A 390 -8.17 -19.76 -8.55
CA SER A 390 -8.74 -19.37 -7.26
C SER A 390 -7.76 -18.58 -6.41
N VAL A 391 -8.29 -17.65 -5.62
CA VAL A 391 -7.57 -17.01 -4.52
C VAL A 391 -8.23 -17.42 -3.21
N ASP A 392 -7.44 -17.92 -2.27
CA ASP A 392 -7.89 -18.39 -0.98
C ASP A 392 -7.16 -17.68 0.15
N LYS A 393 -7.81 -17.62 1.31
CA LYS A 393 -7.25 -17.09 2.55
C LYS A 393 -7.47 -18.09 3.66
N TYR A 394 -6.43 -18.31 4.45
CA TYR A 394 -6.41 -19.22 5.59
C TYR A 394 -5.96 -18.48 6.84
N LEU A 395 -6.74 -18.58 7.91
CA LEU A 395 -6.51 -17.88 9.17
C LEU A 395 -6.15 -18.90 10.24
N PHE A 396 -5.04 -18.66 10.93
CA PHE A 396 -4.52 -19.51 11.99
C PHE A 396 -4.33 -18.68 13.26
N ASP A 397 -5.23 -18.85 14.22
CA ASP A 397 -5.16 -18.21 15.54
C ASP A 397 -4.04 -18.86 16.35
N ILE A 398 -2.96 -18.12 16.64
CA ILE A 398 -1.80 -18.65 17.36
C ILE A 398 -2.17 -19.03 18.80
N ASP A 399 -3.08 -18.29 19.44
CA ASP A 399 -3.44 -18.55 20.84
C ASP A 399 -4.26 -19.84 20.96
N LYS A 400 -5.00 -20.22 19.92
CA LYS A 400 -5.67 -21.52 19.80
C LYS A 400 -4.77 -22.61 19.25
N ILE A 401 -3.61 -22.24 18.70
CA ILE A 401 -2.57 -23.19 18.37
C ILE A 401 -1.87 -23.52 19.68
N GLU A 402 -2.41 -24.49 20.44
CA GLU A 402 -1.65 -25.10 21.55
C GLU A 402 -0.23 -25.39 21.05
N MET A 403 0.75 -24.65 21.58
CA MET A 403 2.16 -24.89 21.35
C MET A 403 2.53 -26.16 22.11
N GLY A 404 2.01 -27.29 21.62
CA GLY A 404 2.40 -28.61 22.06
C GLY A 404 3.89 -28.75 21.79
N LEU A 405 4.72 -28.47 22.79
CA LEU A 405 6.01 -29.12 22.90
C LEU A 405 5.76 -30.61 22.64
N PRO A 406 6.56 -31.27 21.79
CA PRO A 406 6.45 -32.71 21.57
C PRO A 406 6.27 -33.41 22.92
N GLN A 407 5.28 -34.30 23.06
CA GLN A 407 5.04 -35.04 24.31
C GLN A 407 6.30 -35.77 24.81
N SER A 408 7.29 -36.01 23.94
CA SER A 408 8.61 -36.52 24.30
C SER A 408 9.47 -35.59 25.16
N ILE A 409 9.17 -34.28 25.23
CA ILE A 409 9.86 -33.31 26.10
C ILE A 409 9.09 -33.11 27.42
N LYS A 410 7.75 -33.24 27.43
CA LYS A 410 6.96 -33.13 28.67
C LYS A 410 7.22 -34.27 29.67
N LEU A 411 7.62 -35.46 29.21
CA LEU A 411 7.93 -36.59 30.08
C LEU A 411 9.29 -36.51 30.81
N ALA A 412 10.12 -35.50 30.53
CA ALA A 412 11.39 -35.32 31.24
C ALA A 412 11.31 -34.35 32.43
N ASN A 413 10.29 -33.48 32.48
CA ASN A 413 10.25 -32.36 33.44
C ASN A 413 9.33 -32.56 34.65
N GLU A 414 8.50 -33.62 34.71
CA GLU A 414 7.57 -33.83 35.84
C GLU A 414 8.03 -34.89 36.85
N LYS A 415 9.19 -35.54 36.66
CA LYS A 415 9.71 -36.55 37.61
C LYS A 415 11.11 -36.32 38.17
N ASN A 416 11.73 -35.17 37.93
CA ASN A 416 13.08 -34.88 38.45
C ASN A 416 13.28 -33.47 39.02
N ILE A 417 12.21 -32.79 39.40
CA ILE A 417 12.28 -31.56 40.22
C ILE A 417 12.52 -31.97 41.68
N GLU A 418 13.69 -32.53 41.96
CA GLU A 418 14.27 -32.51 43.32
C GLU A 418 15.78 -32.78 43.37
N LYS A 419 16.43 -33.13 42.25
CA LYS A 419 17.91 -33.19 42.20
C LYS A 419 18.42 -32.85 40.81
N ARG A 420 18.83 -31.59 40.57
CA ARG A 420 19.85 -31.19 39.57
C ARG A 420 20.05 -29.68 39.59
N SER A 421 20.92 -29.21 40.48
CA SER A 421 21.35 -27.82 40.57
C SER A 421 22.86 -27.70 40.37
N THR A 422 23.40 -28.22 39.27
CA THR A 422 24.76 -27.88 38.79
C THR A 422 24.91 -28.20 37.30
N ILE A 423 25.52 -27.27 36.56
CA ILE A 423 25.85 -27.35 35.13
C ILE A 423 26.70 -28.58 34.78
N ASP A 424 27.44 -29.14 35.75
CA ASP A 424 28.26 -30.34 35.57
C ASP A 424 27.44 -31.60 35.27
N GLY A 425 26.22 -31.71 35.80
CA GLY A 425 25.34 -32.86 35.55
C GLY A 425 24.80 -32.94 34.12
N TYR A 426 24.81 -31.82 33.37
CA TYR A 426 24.35 -31.77 31.99
C TYR A 426 25.44 -32.19 30.99
N ILE A 427 26.72 -32.03 31.35
CA ILE A 427 27.87 -32.38 30.51
C ILE A 427 28.11 -33.90 30.54
N ASP A 428 27.98 -34.55 31.69
CA ASP A 428 28.15 -36.00 31.80
C ASP A 428 27.08 -36.79 31.02
N GLU A 429 25.84 -36.30 30.97
CA GLU A 429 24.75 -36.99 30.28
C GLU A 429 24.88 -36.91 28.74
N LEU A 430 25.42 -35.81 28.21
CA LEU A 430 25.75 -35.68 26.78
C LEU A 430 26.95 -36.55 26.37
N THR A 431 27.87 -36.78 27.29
CA THR A 431 29.07 -37.60 27.04
C THR A 431 28.74 -39.10 27.07
N GLN A 432 27.80 -39.53 27.93
CA GLN A 432 27.37 -40.94 27.96
C GLN A 432 26.40 -41.32 26.83
N LYS A 433 25.53 -40.42 26.36
CA LYS A 433 24.53 -40.76 25.32
C LYS A 433 25.05 -40.74 23.88
N ASN A 434 26.23 -40.17 23.61
CA ASN A 434 26.74 -39.97 22.23
C ASN A 434 28.00 -40.77 21.86
N VAL A 435 28.46 -41.72 22.68
CA VAL A 435 29.65 -42.55 22.35
C VAL A 435 29.36 -43.70 21.37
N CYS A 436 28.10 -43.99 21.03
CA CYS A 436 27.77 -45.01 20.03
C CYS A 436 26.81 -44.51 18.95
N ARG A 437 27.32 -43.74 17.98
CA ARG A 437 27.07 -43.86 16.53
C ARG A 437 27.62 -42.62 15.78
N HIS A 438 28.73 -42.81 15.05
CA HIS A 438 29.22 -42.04 13.88
C HIS A 438 29.19 -40.50 14.01
N GLY A 439 30.29 -39.75 14.14
CA GLY A 439 31.59 -39.84 13.47
C GLY A 439 31.86 -38.50 12.76
N THR A 440 32.90 -37.78 13.19
CA THR A 440 33.51 -36.52 12.69
C THR A 440 32.80 -35.15 12.82
N TYR A 441 31.47 -34.99 12.76
CA TYR A 441 30.87 -33.62 12.87
C TYR A 441 30.84 -33.02 14.29
N ASN A 442 30.74 -33.86 15.33
CA ASN A 442 30.61 -33.40 16.72
C ASN A 442 31.92 -32.94 17.37
N LEU A 443 33.08 -33.29 16.81
CA LEU A 443 34.38 -32.87 17.37
C LEU A 443 34.66 -31.38 17.09
N LEU A 444 34.16 -30.85 15.94
CA LEU A 444 34.24 -29.44 15.58
C LEU A 444 33.30 -28.59 16.44
N LEU A 445 32.07 -29.06 16.69
CA LEU A 445 31.12 -28.40 17.58
C LEU A 445 31.62 -28.40 19.04
N TYR A 446 32.21 -29.51 19.51
CA TYR A 446 32.84 -29.57 20.83
C TYR A 446 34.04 -28.63 20.97
N ARG A 447 34.91 -28.53 19.95
CA ARG A 447 36.03 -27.57 19.94
C ARG A 447 35.55 -26.11 19.88
N PHE A 448 34.51 -25.81 19.11
CA PHE A 448 33.88 -24.49 19.02
C PHE A 448 33.24 -24.07 20.34
N LEU A 449 32.46 -24.94 20.98
CA LEU A 449 31.84 -24.69 22.28
C LEU A 449 32.88 -24.56 23.40
N LYS A 450 34.01 -25.29 23.32
CA LYS A 450 35.13 -25.15 24.26
C LYS A 450 35.93 -23.86 24.04
N SER A 451 36.02 -23.35 22.80
CA SER A 451 36.64 -22.04 22.50
C SER A 451 35.78 -20.88 23.03
N LEU A 452 34.45 -20.98 22.91
CA LEU A 452 33.50 -20.02 23.49
C LEU A 452 33.58 -19.93 25.03
N LYS A 453 34.00 -21.02 25.70
CA LYS A 453 34.26 -21.02 27.15
C LYS A 453 35.57 -20.30 27.51
N ASN A 454 36.62 -20.42 26.68
CA ASN A 454 37.89 -19.76 26.97
C ASN A 454 37.89 -18.26 26.62
N GLU A 455 37.16 -17.82 25.60
CA GLU A 455 37.08 -16.39 25.24
C GLU A 455 36.19 -15.57 26.19
N ASN A 456 35.14 -16.16 26.77
CA ASN A 456 34.24 -15.45 27.69
C ASN A 456 34.67 -15.49 29.16
N THR A 457 35.67 -16.28 29.54
CA THR A 457 36.18 -16.31 30.92
C THR A 457 37.35 -15.34 31.14
N GLN A 458 37.94 -14.78 30.07
CA GLN A 458 39.08 -13.85 30.18
C GLN A 458 38.73 -12.36 30.07
N LYS A 459 37.46 -12.00 29.86
CA LYS A 459 37.02 -10.58 29.77
C LYS A 459 36.08 -10.09 30.87
N ILE A 460 35.84 -10.87 31.93
CA ILE A 460 35.00 -10.45 33.07
C ILE A 460 35.78 -10.41 34.40
N HIS A 461 37.07 -10.71 34.41
CA HIS A 461 37.95 -10.42 35.54
C HIS A 461 39.28 -9.80 35.08
N ASN A 462 39.25 -8.51 34.74
CA ASN A 462 40.19 -7.47 35.17
C ASN A 462 40.00 -6.20 34.33
N LYS A 463 40.35 -5.06 34.95
CA LYS A 463 40.64 -3.75 34.35
C LYS A 463 41.10 -3.78 32.89
#